data_AF-K5VYC2-F1
#
_entry.id   AF-K5VYC2-F1
#
_cell.length_a   1.000
_cell.length_b   1.000
_cell.length_c   1.000
_cell.angle_alpha   90.00
_cell.angle_beta   90.00
_cell.angle_gamma   90.00
#
_symmetry.space_group_name_H-M   'P 1'
#
loop_
_entity.id
_entity.type
_entity.pdbx_description
1 polymer ?
#
loop_
_entity_poly.entity_id
_entity_poly.type
_entity_poly.pdbx_seq_one_letter_code
_entity_poly.pdbx_strand_id
1 'polypeptide(L)'
;MANEPTPAKKDSSEIVAPEPAREVLVADVISGAPSQLKHRAVRIYQPTRNTMQSGGAKMERWRIDFDILQGGGRWENPLMGYASSADYMQGTRMSFRSKEDAMHFAEKQGAQPQVIKRIPPKNYAENFVYKPHKLRILRTK
;
A
#
# COMPACT_ATOMS: atom_id res chain seq x y z
N MET A 1 13.80 -53.79 -10.08
CA MET A 1 13.74 -52.51 -10.81
C MET A 1 12.29 -52.24 -11.18
N ALA A 2 11.59 -51.49 -10.33
CA ALA A 2 10.18 -51.14 -10.55
C ALA A 2 10.12 -49.77 -11.23
N ASN A 3 9.45 -49.71 -12.38
CA ASN A 3 9.25 -48.48 -13.16
C ASN A 3 8.08 -47.69 -12.56
N GLU A 4 8.37 -46.49 -12.05
CA GLU A 4 7.37 -45.53 -11.59
C GLU A 4 6.77 -44.76 -12.78
N PRO A 5 5.43 -44.58 -12.86
CA PRO A 5 4.81 -43.83 -13.94
C PRO A 5 4.98 -42.32 -13.72
N THR A 6 5.52 -41.64 -14.73
CA THR A 6 5.70 -40.17 -14.78
C THR A 6 4.33 -39.47 -14.75
N PRO A 7 4.11 -38.41 -13.94
CA PRO A 7 2.83 -37.72 -13.93
C PRO A 7 2.70 -36.80 -15.17
N ALA A 8 1.64 -37.05 -15.94
CA ALA A 8 1.24 -36.29 -17.12
C ALA A 8 0.98 -34.81 -16.77
N LYS A 9 1.59 -33.90 -17.55
CA LYS A 9 1.28 -32.47 -17.50
C LYS A 9 -0.15 -32.24 -17.99
N LYS A 10 -1.00 -31.68 -17.13
CA LYS A 10 -2.30 -31.10 -17.53
C LYS A 10 -2.05 -29.70 -18.07
N ASP A 11 -2.17 -29.54 -19.38
CA ASP A 11 -2.29 -28.22 -20.02
C ASP A 11 -3.71 -27.69 -19.74
N SER A 12 -3.85 -26.92 -18.66
CA SER A 12 -5.03 -26.09 -18.45
C SER A 12 -4.89 -24.83 -19.31
N SER A 13 -5.54 -24.87 -20.47
CA SER A 13 -5.85 -23.69 -21.27
C SER A 13 -6.86 -22.83 -20.48
N GLU A 14 -6.35 -21.99 -19.59
CA GLU A 14 -7.15 -20.91 -19.04
C GLU A 14 -7.47 -19.93 -20.17
N ILE A 15 -8.75 -19.88 -20.48
CA ILE A 15 -9.37 -18.89 -21.34
C ILE A 15 -9.06 -17.53 -20.74
N VAL A 16 -8.06 -16.85 -21.31
CA VAL A 16 -7.78 -15.45 -21.03
C VAL A 16 -9.01 -14.66 -21.49
N ALA A 17 -9.88 -14.32 -20.54
CA ALA A 17 -10.91 -13.32 -20.78
C ALA A 17 -10.20 -12.07 -21.31
N PRO A 18 -10.64 -11.49 -22.45
CA PRO A 18 -10.02 -10.27 -22.94
C PRO A 18 -10.20 -9.21 -21.85
N GLU A 19 -9.09 -8.73 -21.29
CA GLU A 19 -9.12 -7.58 -20.40
C GLU A 19 -9.92 -6.48 -21.11
N PRO A 20 -10.96 -5.91 -20.49
CA PRO A 20 -11.71 -4.84 -21.13
C PRO A 20 -10.71 -3.75 -21.48
N ALA A 21 -10.69 -3.36 -22.76
CA ALA A 21 -9.81 -2.34 -23.28
C ALA A 21 -9.82 -1.15 -22.33
N ARG A 22 -8.72 -0.99 -21.58
CA ARG A 22 -8.61 0.02 -20.53
C ARG A 22 -8.83 1.36 -21.21
N GLU A 23 -9.97 1.99 -20.98
CA GLU A 23 -10.29 3.32 -21.50
C GLU A 23 -9.24 4.30 -20.97
N VAL A 24 -8.26 4.57 -21.82
CA VAL A 24 -7.06 5.35 -21.53
C VAL A 24 -7.50 6.80 -21.28
N LEU A 25 -7.35 7.27 -20.04
CA LEU A 25 -7.17 8.69 -19.66
C LEU A 25 -8.36 9.67 -19.80
N VAL A 26 -9.61 9.23 -19.67
CA VAL A 26 -10.76 10.16 -19.72
C VAL A 26 -10.83 11.07 -18.47
N ALA A 27 -10.61 10.50 -17.29
CA ALA A 27 -10.84 11.23 -16.03
C ALA A 27 -9.80 12.35 -15.80
N ASP A 28 -8.55 12.12 -16.17
CA ASP A 28 -7.48 13.12 -16.09
C ASP A 28 -7.82 14.36 -16.93
N VAL A 29 -8.24 14.17 -18.18
CA VAL A 29 -8.60 15.25 -19.11
C VAL A 29 -9.88 16.00 -18.68
N ILE A 30 -10.86 15.29 -18.12
CA ILE A 30 -12.16 15.89 -17.74
C ILE A 30 -12.12 16.55 -16.35
N SER A 31 -11.29 16.07 -15.43
CA SER A 31 -11.31 16.48 -14.01
C SER A 31 -11.07 17.98 -13.79
N GLY A 32 -10.47 18.68 -14.75
CA GLY A 32 -10.03 20.07 -14.58
C GLY A 32 -8.88 20.22 -13.59
N ALA A 33 -8.25 19.11 -13.17
CA ALA A 33 -7.10 19.14 -12.29
C ALA A 33 -5.89 19.81 -12.99
N PRO A 34 -5.07 20.56 -12.25
CA PRO A 34 -3.85 21.15 -12.80
C PRO A 34 -2.90 20.05 -13.30
N SER A 35 -2.28 20.25 -14.47
CA SER A 35 -1.39 19.26 -15.09
C SER A 35 -0.17 18.93 -14.21
N GLN A 36 0.23 19.84 -13.33
CA GLN A 36 1.29 19.64 -12.34
C GLN A 36 1.00 18.46 -11.39
N LEU A 37 -0.28 18.11 -11.18
CA LEU A 37 -0.68 16.98 -10.34
C LEU A 37 -0.17 15.64 -10.90
N LYS A 38 -0.06 15.52 -12.23
CA LYS A 38 0.36 14.28 -12.91
C LYS A 38 1.81 13.90 -12.59
N HIS A 39 2.66 14.90 -12.35
CA HIS A 39 4.07 14.68 -12.02
C HIS A 39 4.27 14.28 -10.56
N ARG A 40 3.20 14.27 -9.76
CA ARG A 40 3.28 14.01 -8.32
C ARG A 40 3.21 12.52 -8.03
N ALA A 41 4.15 12.03 -7.23
CA ALA A 41 4.12 10.67 -6.74
C ALA A 41 2.94 10.46 -5.78
N VAL A 42 2.24 9.34 -5.95
CA VAL A 42 1.10 8.95 -5.14
C VAL A 42 1.43 7.69 -4.35
N ARG A 43 1.14 7.71 -3.05
CA ARG A 43 1.35 6.58 -2.18
C ARG A 43 0.03 5.87 -1.91
N ILE A 44 -0.06 4.61 -2.36
CA ILE A 44 -1.18 3.72 -2.03
C ILE A 44 -0.76 2.78 -0.91
N TYR A 45 -1.35 2.92 0.27
CA TYR A 45 -0.96 2.11 1.41
C TYR A 45 -2.13 1.82 2.34
N GLN A 46 -2.00 0.75 3.13
CA GLN A 46 -2.81 0.61 4.33
C GLN A 46 -2.08 1.29 5.49
N PRO A 47 -2.73 2.20 6.22
CA PRO A 47 -2.09 2.84 7.36
C PRO A 47 -1.67 1.80 8.38
N THR A 48 -0.44 1.92 8.86
CA THR A 48 0.07 1.03 9.89
C THR A 48 -0.72 1.22 11.17
N ARG A 49 -0.81 0.15 11.97
CA ARG A 49 -1.41 0.23 13.30
C ARG A 49 -0.62 1.21 14.16
N ASN A 50 -1.31 2.12 14.85
CA ASN A 50 -0.68 2.98 15.85
C ASN A 50 -0.04 2.10 16.94
N THR A 51 1.25 2.22 17.19
CA THR A 51 1.97 1.42 18.19
C THR A 51 1.38 1.55 19.59
N MET A 52 0.83 2.71 19.92
CA MET A 52 0.21 3.00 21.23
C MET A 52 -1.15 2.30 21.44
N GLN A 53 -1.75 1.75 20.36
CA GLN A 53 -3.09 1.16 20.41
C GLN A 53 -3.07 -0.24 19.79
N SER A 54 -3.72 -1.20 20.45
CA SER A 54 -3.84 -2.56 19.92
C SER A 54 -4.91 -2.70 18.83
N GLY A 55 -5.86 -1.77 18.75
CA GLY A 55 -7.01 -1.81 17.84
C GLY A 55 -6.65 -1.69 16.34
N GLY A 56 -7.29 -2.52 15.52
CA GLY A 56 -7.01 -2.65 14.07
C GLY A 56 -8.02 -2.00 13.11
N ALA A 57 -9.08 -1.34 13.59
CA ALA A 57 -10.13 -0.85 12.68
C ALA A 57 -9.62 0.16 11.62
N LYS A 58 -8.56 0.92 11.93
CA LYS A 58 -8.02 1.94 11.02
C LYS A 58 -7.20 1.38 9.85
N MET A 59 -6.71 0.13 9.93
CA MET A 59 -5.84 -0.50 8.92
C MET A 59 -6.60 -1.22 7.80
N GLU A 60 -7.92 -1.37 7.90
CA GLU A 60 -8.71 -2.10 6.90
C GLU A 60 -8.80 -1.36 5.56
N ARG A 61 -8.93 -0.03 5.60
CA ARG A 61 -9.11 0.79 4.39
C ARG A 61 -7.77 1.11 3.75
N TRP A 62 -7.74 1.02 2.42
CA TRP A 62 -6.63 1.50 1.61
C TRP A 62 -6.69 3.02 1.51
N ARG A 63 -5.55 3.68 1.56
CA ARG A 63 -5.45 5.13 1.45
C ARG A 63 -4.56 5.53 0.30
N ILE A 64 -4.97 6.62 -0.34
CA ILE A 64 -4.19 7.34 -1.33
C ILE A 64 -3.81 8.68 -0.70
N ASP A 65 -2.50 8.89 -0.55
CA ASP A 65 -1.90 10.16 -0.13
C ASP A 65 -0.91 10.65 -1.20
N PHE A 66 -0.77 11.97 -1.30
CA PHE A 66 0.15 12.62 -2.22
C PHE A 66 1.47 12.97 -1.52
N ASP A 67 2.60 12.80 -2.22
CA ASP A 67 3.93 13.10 -1.65
C ASP A 67 4.24 14.60 -1.65
N ILE A 68 4.81 15.17 -0.59
CA ILE A 68 4.95 16.62 -0.36
C ILE A 68 5.53 17.35 -1.58
N LEU A 69 4.88 18.44 -2.00
CA LEU A 69 5.35 19.25 -3.13
C LEU A 69 6.68 19.92 -2.78
N GLN A 70 7.74 19.62 -3.54
CA GLN A 70 9.04 20.27 -3.35
C GLN A 70 8.93 21.77 -3.66
N GLY A 71 9.37 22.61 -2.73
CA GLY A 71 9.24 24.08 -2.82
C GLY A 71 7.89 24.65 -2.34
N GLY A 72 6.82 23.84 -2.31
CA GLY A 72 5.49 24.23 -1.82
C GLY A 72 5.12 23.65 -0.46
N GLY A 73 6.10 23.11 0.26
CA GLY A 73 5.93 22.44 1.55
C GLY A 73 5.45 23.35 2.68
N ARG A 74 5.78 23.02 3.94
CA ARG A 74 5.40 23.84 5.08
C ARG A 74 6.47 24.89 5.38
N TRP A 75 6.07 26.13 5.58
CA TRP A 75 6.91 27.21 6.09
C TRP A 75 6.21 27.95 7.23
N GLU A 76 6.99 28.66 8.04
CA GLU A 76 6.48 29.46 9.15
C GLU A 76 5.94 30.81 8.66
N ASN A 77 4.75 31.20 9.09
CA ASN A 77 4.19 32.52 8.80
C ASN A 77 4.95 33.60 9.60
N PRO A 78 5.58 34.61 8.95
CA PRO A 78 6.34 35.66 9.64
C PRO A 78 5.55 36.47 10.67
N LEU A 79 4.23 36.53 10.56
CA LEU A 79 3.38 37.32 11.47
C LEU A 79 2.97 36.53 12.72
N MET A 80 2.41 35.33 12.53
CA MET A 80 1.76 34.55 13.60
C MET A 80 2.49 33.24 13.96
N GLY A 81 3.51 32.83 13.20
CA GLY A 81 4.23 31.57 13.42
C GLY A 81 3.48 30.30 12.96
N TYR A 82 2.35 30.44 12.27
CA TYR A 82 1.58 29.28 11.79
C TYR A 82 2.25 28.56 10.63
N ALA A 83 2.09 27.24 10.58
CA ALA A 83 2.54 26.42 9.46
C ALA A 83 1.69 26.68 8.21
N SER A 84 2.20 27.56 7.34
CA SER A 84 1.63 27.89 6.04
C SER A 84 2.10 26.90 4.98
N SER A 85 1.34 26.71 3.91
CA SER A 85 1.70 25.81 2.80
C SER A 85 1.06 26.27 1.49
N ALA A 86 1.72 25.99 0.37
CA ALA A 86 1.22 26.24 -0.99
C ALA A 86 0.64 24.97 -1.65
N ASP A 87 0.74 23.84 -0.96
CA ASP A 87 0.31 22.55 -1.49
C ASP A 87 -1.20 22.35 -1.31
N TYR A 88 -1.92 22.44 -2.43
CA TYR A 88 -3.37 22.29 -2.50
C TYR A 88 -3.87 20.86 -2.21
N MET A 89 -2.99 19.86 -2.22
CA MET A 89 -3.36 18.45 -1.99
C MET A 89 -2.92 17.93 -0.63
N GLN A 90 -2.15 18.69 0.15
CA GLN A 90 -1.63 18.33 1.47
C GLN A 90 -2.71 17.89 2.48
N GLY A 91 -3.92 18.45 2.38
CA GLY A 91 -5.05 18.12 3.26
C GLY A 91 -5.93 16.96 2.77
N THR A 92 -5.69 16.46 1.56
CA THR A 92 -6.57 15.50 0.90
C THR A 92 -6.06 14.09 1.08
N ARG A 93 -6.95 13.24 1.58
CA ARG A 93 -6.72 11.81 1.77
C ARG A 93 -7.95 11.07 1.28
N MET A 94 -7.76 10.10 0.39
CA MET A 94 -8.86 9.30 -0.14
C MET A 94 -8.79 7.90 0.46
N SER A 95 -9.94 7.33 0.82
CA SER A 95 -10.05 6.02 1.43
C SER A 95 -10.85 5.08 0.53
N PHE A 96 -10.28 3.91 0.25
CA PHE A 96 -10.84 2.86 -0.61
C PHE A 96 -11.03 1.57 0.18
N ARG A 97 -11.92 0.71 -0.32
CA ARG A 97 -12.19 -0.60 0.28
C ARG A 97 -11.16 -1.63 -0.17
N SER A 98 -10.87 -1.70 -1.47
CA SER A 98 -9.92 -2.64 -2.05
C SER A 98 -8.63 -1.94 -2.52
N LYS A 99 -7.59 -2.73 -2.78
CA LYS A 99 -6.33 -2.24 -3.34
C LYS A 99 -6.52 -1.90 -4.81
N GLU A 100 -7.30 -2.72 -5.50
CA GLU A 100 -7.60 -2.70 -6.91
C GLU A 100 -8.35 -1.41 -7.26
N ASP A 101 -9.34 -1.01 -6.44
CA ASP A 101 -10.06 0.26 -6.62
C ASP A 101 -9.11 1.46 -6.50
N ALA A 102 -8.17 1.41 -5.56
CA ALA A 102 -7.20 2.48 -5.35
C ALA A 102 -6.19 2.54 -6.51
N MET A 103 -5.70 1.39 -7.00
CA MET A 103 -4.82 1.32 -8.17
C MET A 103 -5.53 1.82 -9.42
N HIS A 104 -6.76 1.37 -9.66
CA HIS A 104 -7.57 1.81 -10.79
C HIS A 104 -7.86 3.32 -10.75
N PHE A 105 -8.13 3.88 -9.57
CA PHE A 105 -8.27 5.33 -9.41
C PHE A 105 -6.96 6.07 -9.74
N ALA A 106 -5.82 5.60 -9.22
CA ALA A 106 -4.52 6.20 -9.47
C ALA A 106 -4.09 6.09 -10.94
N GLU A 107 -4.33 4.95 -11.59
CA GLU A 107 -4.06 4.73 -13.02
C GLU A 107 -4.91 5.66 -13.90
N LYS A 108 -6.20 5.85 -13.57
CA LYS A 108 -7.06 6.81 -14.25
C LYS A 108 -6.58 8.26 -14.14
N GLN A 109 -5.78 8.56 -13.13
CA GLN A 109 -5.19 9.88 -12.85
C GLN A 109 -3.69 9.95 -13.21
N GLY A 110 -3.09 8.86 -13.72
CA GLY A 110 -1.70 8.80 -14.18
C GLY A 110 -0.61 8.62 -13.12
N ALA A 111 -0.92 8.19 -11.89
CA ALA A 111 0.06 8.12 -10.79
C ALA A 111 0.58 6.69 -10.51
N GLN A 112 1.88 6.55 -10.18
CA GLN A 112 2.54 5.26 -9.95
C GLN A 112 2.47 4.79 -8.48
N PRO A 113 1.94 3.58 -8.20
CA PRO A 113 1.80 3.09 -6.82
C PRO A 113 3.00 2.28 -6.31
N GLN A 114 3.29 2.38 -5.00
CA GLN A 114 4.21 1.50 -4.27
C GLN A 114 3.47 0.70 -3.19
N VAL A 115 3.70 -0.61 -3.10
CA VAL A 115 2.98 -1.50 -2.16
C VAL A 115 3.97 -2.29 -1.33
N ILE A 116 3.83 -2.26 0.00
CA ILE A 116 4.65 -3.05 0.93
C ILE A 116 3.74 -3.67 1.99
N LYS A 117 3.70 -5.01 2.07
CA LYS A 117 3.21 -5.74 3.25
C LYS A 117 4.02 -7.02 3.46
N ARG A 118 4.45 -7.26 4.70
CA ARG A 118 5.02 -8.54 5.16
C ARG A 118 4.50 -8.81 6.58
N ILE A 119 3.83 -9.94 6.79
CA ILE A 119 3.41 -10.40 8.12
C ILE A 119 4.24 -11.64 8.45
N PRO A 120 5.04 -11.62 9.53
CA PRO A 120 5.76 -12.82 9.97
C PRO A 120 4.80 -13.79 10.69
N PRO A 121 4.93 -15.12 10.48
CA PRO A 121 4.16 -16.11 11.23
C PRO A 121 4.56 -16.10 12.71
N LYS A 122 3.60 -16.39 13.60
CA LYS A 122 3.83 -16.51 15.06
C LYS A 122 3.34 -17.88 15.53
N ASN A 123 4.20 -18.63 16.23
CA ASN A 123 3.86 -19.95 16.77
C ASN A 123 4.09 -19.99 18.30
N TYR A 124 3.06 -20.34 19.08
CA TYR A 124 3.16 -20.40 20.54
C TYR A 124 4.12 -21.48 21.04
N ALA A 125 4.28 -22.58 20.29
CA ALA A 125 5.18 -23.68 20.64
C ALA A 125 6.66 -23.24 20.70
N GLU A 126 7.03 -22.17 19.97
CA GLU A 126 8.38 -21.60 19.98
C GLU A 126 8.82 -21.09 21.37
N ASN A 127 7.88 -20.93 22.30
CA ASN A 127 8.17 -20.55 23.67
C ASN A 127 8.83 -21.68 24.47
N PHE A 128 8.62 -22.95 24.10
CA PHE A 128 9.03 -24.12 24.88
C PHE A 128 10.01 -25.04 24.14
N VAL A 129 10.59 -24.59 23.02
CA VAL A 129 11.55 -25.37 22.24
C VAL A 129 12.81 -25.62 23.08
N TYR A 130 13.20 -26.89 23.18
CA TYR A 130 14.45 -27.31 23.81
C TYR A 130 15.64 -26.66 23.11
N LYS A 131 16.53 -26.03 23.88
CA LYS A 131 17.78 -25.46 23.38
C LYS A 131 18.94 -26.18 24.06
N PRO A 132 19.82 -26.87 23.31
CA PRO A 132 20.93 -27.61 23.89
C PRO A 132 22.05 -26.71 24.45
N HIS A 133 22.01 -25.40 24.18
CA HIS A 133 23.01 -24.43 24.62
C HIS A 133 22.47 -23.56 25.77
N LYS A 134 23.38 -22.88 26.48
CA LYS A 134 23.04 -21.93 27.54
C LYS A 134 22.00 -20.92 27.05
N LEU A 135 20.87 -20.86 27.76
CA LEU A 135 19.75 -19.99 27.39
C LEU A 135 20.15 -18.52 27.48
N ARG A 136 19.90 -17.76 26.40
CA ARG A 136 20.21 -16.31 26.33
C ARG A 136 19.21 -15.45 27.12
N ILE A 137 17.97 -15.92 27.29
CA ILE A 137 16.85 -15.22 27.93
C ILE A 137 16.00 -16.26 28.67
N LEU A 138 15.61 -15.99 29.91
CA LEU A 138 14.54 -16.73 30.59
C LEU A 138 13.19 -16.17 30.13
N ARG A 139 12.38 -16.98 29.45
CA ARG A 139 11.05 -16.58 28.99
C ARG A 139 10.06 -16.67 30.16
N THR A 140 9.59 -15.53 30.63
CA THR A 140 8.48 -15.42 31.58
C THR A 140 7.16 -15.17 30.83
N LYS A 141 6.02 -15.53 31.44
CA LYS A 141 4.69 -15.25 30.88
C LYS A 141 4.26 -13.82 31.16
#